data_AF-A0A952G940-F1
#
_entry.id   AF-A0A952G940-F1
#
_cell.length_a   1.000
_cell.length_b   1.000
_cell.length_c   1.000
_cell.angle_alpha   90.00
_cell.angle_beta   90.00
_cell.angle_gamma   90.00
#
_symmetry.space_group_name_H-M   'P 1'
#
loop_
_entity.id
_entity.type
_entity.pdbx_description
1 polymer ?
#
loop_
_entity_poly.entity_id
_entity_poly.type
_entity_poly.pdbx_seq_one_letter_code
_entity_poly.pdbx_strand_id
1 'polypeptide(L)'
;MSECAFCHGVPAIESQVGVNTFPKAPQFFRHHATGNRPPDSANRAAAYHWFVENGVRLTAMPSFKHVLTDREQWEVANLLAVSETPLPESVKKVLAGSAD
;
A
#
# COMPACT_ATOMS: atom_id res chain seq x y z
N MET A 1 7.17 2.60 -4.88
CA MET A 1 6.47 3.39 -3.85
C MET A 1 5.95 4.73 -4.37
N SER A 2 6.60 5.35 -5.36
CA SER A 2 6.11 6.57 -6.06
C SER A 2 4.64 6.48 -6.45
N GLU A 3 4.23 5.35 -7.03
CA GLU A 3 2.87 5.12 -7.54
C GLU A 3 1.81 4.95 -6.44
N CYS A 4 2.22 4.71 -5.19
CA CYS A 4 1.32 4.31 -4.11
C CYS A 4 1.21 5.38 -3.02
N ALA A 5 2.32 6.04 -2.71
CA ALA A 5 2.45 6.96 -1.59
C ALA A 5 1.52 8.18 -1.70
N PHE A 6 1.21 8.62 -2.92
CA PHE A 6 0.28 9.72 -3.15
C PHE A 6 -1.10 9.46 -2.54
N CYS A 7 -1.59 8.21 -2.53
CA CYS A 7 -2.88 7.84 -1.92
C CYS A 7 -2.72 7.16 -0.56
N HIS A 8 -1.69 6.34 -0.36
CA HIS A 8 -1.55 5.49 0.83
C HIS A 8 -0.58 6.03 1.88
N GLY A 9 0.11 7.14 1.58
CA GLY A 9 1.13 7.72 2.45
C GLY A 9 2.42 6.89 2.49
N VAL A 10 3.28 7.28 3.42
CA VAL A 10 4.54 6.60 3.76
C VAL A 10 4.57 6.34 5.28
N PRO A 11 5.54 5.58 5.81
CA PRO A 11 5.68 5.48 7.26
C PRO A 11 5.69 6.85 7.94
N ALA A 12 4.93 6.99 9.02
CA ALA A 12 4.71 8.21 9.81
C ALA A 12 3.93 9.36 9.14
N ILE A 13 3.75 9.39 7.81
CA ILE A 13 3.07 10.48 7.09
C ILE A 13 1.91 9.93 6.27
N GLU A 14 0.68 10.30 6.64
CA GLU A 14 -0.51 9.96 5.87
C GLU A 14 -0.63 10.81 4.61
N SER A 15 -1.27 10.26 3.58
CA SER A 15 -1.64 11.05 2.42
C SER A 15 -2.81 11.97 2.75
N GLN A 16 -2.61 13.29 2.53
CA GLN A 16 -3.68 14.28 2.61
C GLN A 16 -4.77 14.06 1.55
N VAL A 17 -4.42 13.48 0.40
CA VAL A 17 -5.40 13.16 -0.66
C VAL A 17 -6.16 11.89 -0.30
N GLY A 18 -5.45 10.83 0.05
CA GLY A 18 -6.03 9.51 0.30
C GLY A 18 -7.04 9.47 1.45
N VAL A 19 -6.79 10.22 2.54
CA VAL A 19 -7.73 10.29 3.68
C VAL A 19 -9.00 11.09 3.36
N ASN A 20 -8.98 11.89 2.29
CA ASN A 20 -10.09 12.74 1.85
C ASN A 20 -10.79 12.26 0.56
N THR A 21 -10.29 11.22 -0.10
CA THR A 21 -10.96 10.56 -1.24
C THR A 21 -12.15 9.71 -0.76
N PHE A 22 -13.17 9.53 -1.60
CA PHE A 22 -14.29 8.62 -1.35
C PHE A 22 -14.34 7.48 -2.40
N PRO A 23 -14.26 6.20 -1.99
CA PRO A 23 -13.95 5.74 -0.63
C PRO A 23 -12.51 6.09 -0.23
N LYS A 24 -12.26 6.15 1.09
CA LYS A 24 -10.94 6.50 1.66
C LYS A 24 -9.88 5.46 1.28
N ALA A 25 -8.69 5.93 0.94
CA ALA A 25 -7.55 5.05 0.72
C ALA A 25 -7.00 4.54 2.07
N PRO A 26 -6.78 3.23 2.24
CA PRO A 26 -6.16 2.67 3.45
C PRO A 26 -4.77 3.26 3.71
N GLN A 27 -4.49 3.69 4.94
CA GLN A 27 -3.16 4.15 5.37
C GLN A 27 -2.42 3.01 6.09
N PHE A 28 -1.63 2.23 5.34
CA PHE A 28 -1.15 0.90 5.77
C PHE A 28 -0.10 0.90 6.89
N PHE A 29 0.61 2.01 7.13
CA PHE A 29 1.69 2.11 8.12
C PHE A 29 1.25 2.71 9.47
N ARG A 30 -0.06 2.81 9.71
CA ARG A 30 -0.64 3.26 10.99
C ARG A 30 -1.40 2.13 11.65
N HIS A 31 -1.20 1.98 12.96
CA HIS A 31 -2.01 1.12 13.81
C HIS A 31 -3.44 1.70 13.90
N HIS A 32 -4.37 1.13 13.12
CA HIS A 32 -5.83 1.32 13.20
C HIS A 32 -6.42 2.67 12.74
N ALA A 33 -7.03 2.72 11.54
CA ALA A 33 -8.25 3.51 11.27
C ALA A 33 -8.84 3.23 9.87
N THR A 34 -9.33 2.02 9.59
CA THR A 34 -10.56 1.78 8.77
C THR A 34 -10.80 0.28 8.71
N GLY A 35 -12.00 -0.18 9.09
CA GLY A 35 -12.40 -1.58 9.15
C GLY A 35 -12.55 -2.31 7.80
N ASN A 36 -11.81 -1.90 6.76
CA ASN A 36 -11.79 -2.53 5.44
C ASN A 36 -10.48 -3.27 5.19
N ARG A 37 -9.95 -3.95 6.21
CA ARG A 37 -8.80 -4.82 5.99
C ARG A 37 -9.27 -6.14 5.39
N PRO A 38 -8.56 -6.72 4.41
CA PRO A 38 -8.70 -8.15 4.15
C PRO A 38 -8.54 -8.90 5.49
N PRO A 39 -9.48 -9.78 5.86
CA PRO A 39 -9.41 -10.49 7.13
C PRO A 39 -8.08 -11.24 7.24
N ASP A 40 -7.68 -11.50 8.49
CA ASP A 40 -6.63 -12.45 8.87
C ASP A 40 -6.58 -13.60 7.86
N SER A 41 -5.56 -13.60 7.03
CA SER A 41 -5.32 -14.68 6.10
C SER A 41 -3.82 -14.84 5.96
N ALA A 42 -3.37 -16.09 6.02
CA ALA A 42 -2.02 -16.51 5.67
C ALA A 42 -1.53 -16.01 4.29
N ASN A 43 -2.42 -15.39 3.50
CA ASN A 43 -2.25 -14.96 2.13
C ASN A 43 -2.38 -13.43 1.94
N ARG A 44 -2.11 -12.59 2.95
CA ARG A 44 -2.20 -11.11 2.82
C ARG A 44 -1.44 -10.57 1.62
N ALA A 45 -0.23 -11.07 1.36
CA ALA A 45 0.56 -10.66 0.20
C ALA A 45 -0.15 -11.00 -1.11
N ALA A 46 -0.69 -12.22 -1.25
CA ALA A 46 -1.42 -12.60 -2.47
C ALA A 46 -2.68 -11.74 -2.68
N ALA A 47 -3.41 -11.40 -1.62
CA ALA A 47 -4.55 -10.49 -1.70
C ALA A 47 -4.12 -9.09 -2.16
N TYR A 48 -3.04 -8.53 -1.60
CA TYR A 48 -2.52 -7.24 -2.03
C TYR A 48 -1.99 -7.26 -3.46
N HIS A 49 -1.31 -8.33 -3.89
CA HIS A 49 -0.89 -8.50 -5.28
C HIS A 49 -2.09 -8.46 -6.21
N TRP A 50 -3.17 -9.20 -5.89
CA TRP A 50 -4.40 -9.16 -6.69
C TRP A 50 -4.98 -7.74 -6.81
N PHE A 51 -5.02 -6.98 -5.71
CA PHE A 51 -5.49 -5.58 -5.75
C PHE A 51 -4.57 -4.66 -6.54
N VAL A 52 -3.24 -4.83 -6.43
CA VAL A 52 -2.28 -4.05 -7.21
C VAL A 52 -2.39 -4.37 -8.70
N GLU A 53 -2.48 -5.65 -9.06
CA GLU A 53 -2.61 -6.06 -10.46
C GLU A 53 -3.92 -5.55 -11.05
N ASN A 54 -5.05 -5.71 -10.36
CA ASN A 54 -6.38 -5.50 -10.94
C ASN A 54 -6.99 -4.11 -10.64
N GLY A 55 -6.49 -3.41 -9.64
CA GLY A 55 -7.15 -2.24 -9.07
C GLY A 55 -8.41 -2.60 -8.28
N VAL A 56 -9.13 -1.59 -7.81
CA VAL A 56 -10.39 -1.79 -7.07
C VAL A 56 -11.50 -0.96 -7.72
N ARG A 57 -12.51 -1.66 -8.23
CA ARG A 57 -13.66 -1.06 -8.90
C ARG A 57 -14.40 -0.09 -7.96
N LEU A 58 -14.92 1.01 -8.52
CA LEU A 58 -15.60 2.10 -7.78
C LEU A 58 -14.70 2.81 -6.76
N THR A 59 -13.39 2.81 -6.99
CA THR A 59 -12.41 3.57 -6.21
C THR A 59 -11.44 4.30 -7.15
N ALA A 60 -10.60 5.16 -6.59
CA ALA A 60 -9.51 5.80 -7.34
C ALA A 60 -8.28 4.87 -7.53
N MET A 61 -8.33 3.60 -7.14
CA MET A 61 -7.21 2.66 -7.25
C MET A 61 -7.19 1.98 -8.64
N PRO A 62 -6.27 2.37 -9.55
CA PRO A 62 -6.19 1.79 -10.88
C PRO A 62 -5.56 0.39 -10.84
N SER A 63 -5.66 -0.32 -11.97
CA SER A 63 -4.84 -1.50 -12.23
C SER A 63 -3.40 -1.07 -12.53
N PHE A 64 -2.42 -1.75 -11.93
CA PHE A 64 -0.99 -1.54 -12.21
C PHE A 64 -0.38 -2.61 -13.11
N LYS A 65 -1.19 -3.51 -13.67
CA LYS A 65 -0.75 -4.63 -14.51
C LYS A 65 0.17 -4.23 -15.67
N HIS A 66 -0.03 -3.03 -16.21
CA HIS A 66 0.74 -2.48 -17.34
C HIS A 66 1.65 -1.31 -16.94
N VAL A 67 1.75 -1.02 -15.63
CA VAL A 67 2.57 0.06 -15.06
C VAL A 67 3.78 -0.51 -14.33
N LEU A 68 3.59 -1.63 -13.62
CA LEU A 68 4.61 -2.30 -12.81
C LEU A 68 4.88 -3.70 -13.36
N THR A 69 6.13 -4.15 -13.28
CA THR A 69 6.49 -5.55 -13.50
C THR A 69 5.87 -6.45 -12.42
N ASP A 70 5.63 -7.74 -12.72
CA ASP A 70 5.09 -8.68 -11.74
C ASP A 70 5.92 -8.74 -10.45
N ARG A 71 7.25 -8.68 -10.58
CA ARG A 71 8.17 -8.59 -9.44
C ARG A 71 7.90 -7.37 -8.57
N GLU A 72 7.76 -6.18 -9.16
CA GLU A 72 7.49 -4.94 -8.41
C GLU A 72 6.12 -4.98 -7.72
N GLN A 73 5.12 -5.59 -8.36
CA GLN A 73 3.81 -5.79 -7.75
C GLN A 73 3.92 -6.69 -6.51
N TRP A 74 4.67 -7.80 -6.59
CA TRP A 74 4.94 -8.67 -5.44
C TRP A 74 5.76 -8.00 -4.33
N GLU A 75 6.75 -7.18 -4.68
CA GLU A 75 7.55 -6.43 -3.71
C GLU A 75 6.68 -5.48 -2.88
N VAL A 76 5.78 -4.74 -3.52
CA VAL A 76 4.80 -3.89 -2.83
C VAL A 76 3.87 -4.73 -1.97
N ALA A 77 3.32 -5.81 -2.51
CA ALA A 77 2.39 -6.68 -1.79
C ALA A 77 3.02 -7.29 -0.51
N ASN A 78 4.29 -7.71 -0.59
CA ASN A 78 5.04 -8.23 0.54
C ASN A 78 5.33 -7.15 1.59
N LEU A 79 5.68 -5.94 1.18
CA LEU A 79 5.84 -4.81 2.09
C LEU A 79 4.55 -4.50 2.84
N LEU A 80 3.42 -4.42 2.14
CA LEU A 80 2.11 -4.15 2.74
C LEU A 80 1.65 -5.29 3.66
N ALA A 81 2.04 -6.53 3.38
CA ALA A 81 1.73 -7.67 4.23
C ALA A 81 2.39 -7.60 5.62
N VAL A 82 3.45 -6.80 5.79
CA VAL A 82 4.19 -6.64 7.06
C VAL A 82 4.20 -5.20 7.59
N SER A 83 3.43 -4.29 6.99
CA SER A 83 3.47 -2.84 7.25
C SER A 83 3.12 -2.42 8.68
N GLU A 84 2.45 -3.29 9.44
CA GLU A 84 2.05 -3.08 10.84
C GLU A 84 3.01 -3.72 11.85
N THR A 85 4.03 -4.41 11.36
CA THR A 85 5.12 -4.90 12.21
C THR A 85 6.28 -3.91 12.16
N PRO A 86 7.14 -3.86 13.19
CA PRO A 86 8.36 -3.05 13.13
C PRO A 86 9.20 -3.41 11.89
N LEU A 87 9.24 -2.50 10.92
CA LEU A 87 10.04 -2.68 9.72
C LEU A 87 11.54 -2.59 10.05
N PRO A 88 12.42 -3.32 9.34
CA PRO A 88 13.86 -3.13 9.45
C PRO A 88 14.27 -1.69 9.11
N GLU A 89 15.31 -1.17 9.78
CA GLU A 89 15.79 0.21 9.56
C GLU A 89 16.22 0.48 8.11
N SER A 90 16.78 -0.54 7.43
CA SER A 90 17.12 -0.44 6.00
C SER A 90 15.89 -0.15 5.14
N VAL A 91 14.75 -0.77 5.43
CA VAL A 91 13.48 -0.55 4.73
C VAL A 91 12.92 0.82 5.06
N LYS A 92 12.93 1.23 6.33
CA LYS A 92 12.49 2.58 6.74
C LYS A 92 13.27 3.67 6.01
N LYS A 93 14.58 3.52 5.86
CA LYS A 93 15.44 4.47 5.14
C LYS A 93 15.06 4.60 3.67
N VAL A 94 14.78 3.49 2.99
CA VAL A 94 14.31 3.50 1.59
C VAL A 94 12.94 4.18 1.48
N LEU A 95 12.04 3.91 2.41
CA LEU A 95 10.70 4.52 2.40
C LEU A 95 10.73 6.02 2.74
N ALA A 96 11.68 6.47 3.56
CA ALA A 96 11.88 7.88 3.89
C ALA A 96 12.56 8.67 2.75
N GLY A 97 13.22 8.00 1.81
CA GLY A 97 14.05 8.61 0.75
C GLY A 97 13.52 8.43 -0.68
N SER A 98 12.21 8.24 -0.88
CA SER A 98 11.61 8.15 -2.23
C SER A 98 11.03 9.49 -2.73
N ALA A 99 11.69 10.59 -2.36
CA ALA A 99 11.46 11.93 -2.89
C ALA A 99 12.71 12.39 -3.68
N ASP A 100 13.08 11.62 -4.70
CA ASP A 100 14.03 12.03 -5.74
C ASP A 100 13.42 11.72 -7.11
#